data_AF-A0A955JMG0-F1
#
_entry.id   AF-A0A955JMG0-F1
#
_cell.length_a   1.000
_cell.length_b   1.000
_cell.length_c   1.000
_cell.angle_alpha   90.00
_cell.angle_beta   90.00
_cell.angle_gamma   90.00
#
_symmetry.space_group_name_H-M   'P 1'
#
loop_
_entity.id
_entity.type
_entity.pdbx_description
1 polymer ?
#
loop_
_entity_poly.entity_id
_entity_poly.type
_entity_poly.pdbx_seq_one_letter_code
_entity_poly.pdbx_strand_id
1 'polypeptide(L)'
;MVNLKQVKQQLDKIGFRLSLIGQSEINELPAILMDNENIQQLVVGRYSGGFAVLCATNLRLLLIDKKLLYLNIEDISYDMIAEVDYGHQFIGATIHICSFSKDLKFQSLKKQQLRILANFVQQKSVEARQRQTSDNTNTVRSNFAGQRDLGFTAIQSFKLNDLSDISKNWSLKNSLQNNNKNSLFSNNATLISRRRIGRYDGLPLTLKS
;
A
#
# COMPACT_ATOMS: atom_id res chain seq x y z
N MET A 1 -25.68 -10.34 -14.36
CA MET A 1 -26.06 -10.18 -12.94
C MET A 1 -25.82 -11.50 -12.22
N VAL A 2 -25.10 -11.48 -11.10
CA VAL A 2 -24.78 -12.70 -10.32
C VAL A 2 -26.00 -13.19 -9.54
N ASN A 3 -26.18 -14.51 -9.42
CA ASN A 3 -27.29 -15.06 -8.65
C ASN A 3 -26.96 -15.07 -7.15
N LEU A 4 -27.91 -14.65 -6.30
CA LEU A 4 -27.78 -14.69 -4.83
C LEU A 4 -27.44 -16.09 -4.29
N LYS A 5 -27.85 -17.17 -4.97
CA LYS A 5 -27.43 -18.55 -4.64
C LYS A 5 -25.93 -18.77 -4.85
N GLN A 6 -25.35 -18.23 -5.92
CA GLN A 6 -23.91 -18.35 -6.21
C GLN A 6 -23.09 -17.57 -5.18
N VAL A 7 -23.52 -16.36 -4.82
CA VAL A 7 -22.89 -15.55 -3.75
C VAL A 7 -22.89 -16.32 -2.43
N LYS A 8 -24.02 -16.90 -2.01
CA LYS A 8 -24.08 -17.73 -0.79
C LYS A 8 -23.12 -18.93 -0.86
N GLN A 9 -23.11 -19.66 -1.98
CA GLN A 9 -22.18 -20.78 -2.19
C GLN A 9 -20.69 -20.37 -2.14
N GLN A 10 -20.34 -19.16 -2.61
CA GLN A 10 -18.98 -18.63 -2.46
C GLN A 10 -18.66 -18.33 -0.99
N LEU A 11 -19.57 -17.70 -0.25
CA LEU A 11 -19.39 -17.40 1.18
C LEU A 11 -19.28 -18.67 2.05
N ASP A 12 -20.08 -19.69 1.75
CA ASP A 12 -20.02 -20.99 2.42
C ASP A 12 -18.65 -21.67 2.20
N LYS A 13 -18.10 -21.64 0.97
CA LYS A 13 -16.76 -22.15 0.64
C LYS A 13 -15.63 -21.41 1.38
N ILE A 14 -15.79 -20.11 1.63
CA ILE A 14 -14.84 -19.30 2.41
C ILE A 14 -14.94 -19.61 3.92
N GLY A 15 -15.94 -20.38 4.36
CA GLY A 15 -16.22 -20.62 5.77
C GLY A 15 -16.80 -19.40 6.47
N PHE A 16 -17.41 -18.46 5.72
CA PHE A 16 -18.05 -17.29 6.30
C PHE A 16 -19.37 -17.70 6.96
N ARG A 17 -19.35 -17.85 8.29
CA ARG A 17 -20.58 -17.98 9.07
C ARG A 17 -21.38 -16.68 8.98
N LEU A 18 -22.51 -16.77 8.27
CA LEU A 18 -23.59 -15.79 8.22
C LEU A 18 -24.00 -15.41 9.65
N SER A 19 -23.60 -14.22 10.07
CA SER A 19 -24.15 -13.58 11.27
C SER A 19 -25.43 -12.84 10.87
N LEU A 20 -26.33 -12.61 11.83
CA LEU A 20 -27.46 -11.70 11.67
C LEU A 20 -26.96 -10.26 11.36
N ILE A 21 -25.75 -9.94 11.81
CA ILE A 21 -25.05 -8.68 11.52
C ILE A 21 -24.35 -8.79 10.16
N GLY A 22 -24.63 -7.87 9.22
CA GLY A 22 -24.08 -7.87 7.86
C GLY A 22 -24.98 -8.51 6.79
N GLN A 23 -26.17 -8.99 7.18
CA GLN A 23 -27.03 -9.77 6.28
C GLN A 23 -27.77 -8.89 5.26
N SER A 24 -27.97 -7.61 5.56
CA SER A 24 -28.62 -6.65 4.65
C SER A 24 -27.72 -6.25 3.48
N GLU A 25 -26.41 -6.23 3.74
CA GLU A 25 -25.30 -5.90 2.86
C GLU A 25 -24.96 -7.09 1.95
N ILE A 26 -24.97 -8.31 2.49
CA ILE A 26 -24.77 -9.56 1.72
C ILE A 26 -25.87 -9.74 0.66
N ASN A 27 -27.09 -9.23 0.90
CA ASN A 27 -28.17 -9.27 -0.07
C ASN A 27 -27.98 -8.28 -1.24
N GLU A 28 -27.13 -7.25 -1.10
CA GLU A 28 -26.80 -6.31 -2.19
C GLU A 28 -25.63 -6.78 -3.07
N LEU A 29 -24.73 -7.62 -2.53
CA LEU A 29 -23.60 -8.19 -3.29
C LEU A 29 -23.96 -8.69 -4.70
N PRO A 30 -25.07 -9.42 -4.94
CA PRO A 30 -25.40 -9.93 -6.28
C PRO A 30 -25.73 -8.83 -7.32
N ALA A 31 -26.10 -7.62 -6.86
CA ALA A 31 -26.36 -6.46 -7.71
C ALA A 31 -25.09 -5.63 -7.98
N ILE A 32 -24.07 -5.73 -7.11
CA ILE A 32 -22.82 -4.96 -7.17
C ILE A 32 -21.70 -5.73 -7.87
N LEU A 33 -21.64 -7.05 -7.68
CA LEU A 33 -20.62 -7.92 -8.25
C LEU A 33 -20.81 -8.11 -9.75
N MET A 34 -19.70 -8.10 -10.49
CA MET A 34 -19.68 -8.40 -11.92
C MET A 34 -19.75 -9.92 -12.16
N ASP A 35 -20.20 -10.34 -13.34
CA ASP A 35 -20.48 -11.76 -13.63
C ASP A 35 -19.23 -12.67 -13.59
N ASN A 36 -18.03 -12.09 -13.75
CA ASN A 36 -16.73 -12.78 -13.62
C ASN A 36 -15.99 -12.46 -12.30
N GLU A 37 -16.68 -11.85 -11.33
CA GLU A 37 -16.12 -11.45 -10.04
C GLU A 37 -16.37 -12.54 -8.98
N ASN A 38 -15.29 -13.06 -8.40
CA ASN A 38 -15.32 -14.10 -7.38
C ASN A 38 -14.92 -13.50 -6.03
N ILE A 39 -15.78 -13.65 -5.03
CA ILE A 39 -15.44 -13.31 -3.64
C ILE A 39 -14.32 -14.25 -3.17
N GLN A 40 -13.28 -13.70 -2.56
CA GLN A 40 -12.14 -14.44 -2.01
C GLN A 40 -12.14 -14.42 -0.49
N GLN A 41 -12.44 -13.27 0.12
CA GLN A 41 -12.61 -13.10 1.56
C GLN A 41 -13.69 -12.07 1.86
N LEU A 42 -14.45 -12.30 2.94
CA LEU A 42 -15.48 -11.37 3.40
C LEU A 42 -15.44 -11.26 4.92
N VAL A 43 -15.43 -10.02 5.43
CA VAL A 43 -15.37 -9.72 6.87
C VAL A 43 -16.40 -8.64 7.20
N VAL A 44 -17.22 -8.90 8.21
CA VAL A 44 -18.16 -7.92 8.78
C VAL A 44 -17.45 -7.15 9.90
N GLY A 45 -17.68 -5.85 9.97
CA GLY A 45 -17.07 -4.97 10.95
C GLY A 45 -17.70 -3.59 10.99
N ARG A 46 -16.91 -2.61 11.42
CA ARG A 46 -17.28 -1.20 11.46
C ARG A 46 -16.17 -0.33 10.91
N TYR A 47 -16.54 0.73 10.23
CA TYR A 47 -15.65 1.77 9.72
C TYR A 47 -16.09 3.14 10.24
N SER A 48 -15.48 4.22 9.78
CA SER A 48 -15.83 5.59 10.20
C SER A 48 -17.31 5.96 9.97
N GLY A 49 -17.98 5.38 8.98
CA GLY A 49 -19.39 5.68 8.68
C GLY A 49 -20.42 4.82 9.43
N GLY A 50 -20.03 3.71 10.09
CA GLY A 50 -20.97 2.79 10.74
C GLY A 50 -20.57 1.32 10.60
N PHE A 51 -21.56 0.43 10.57
CA PHE A 51 -21.34 -0.98 10.23
C PHE A 51 -21.12 -1.13 8.73
N ALA A 52 -20.21 -2.02 8.36
CA ALA A 52 -19.93 -2.30 6.96
C ALA A 52 -19.41 -3.72 6.77
N VAL A 53 -19.53 -4.20 5.54
CA VAL A 53 -18.95 -5.45 5.08
C VAL A 53 -17.78 -5.12 4.15
N LEU A 54 -16.60 -5.63 4.49
CA LEU A 54 -15.40 -5.54 3.66
C LEU A 54 -15.25 -6.86 2.89
N CYS A 55 -15.33 -6.76 1.56
CA CYS A 55 -15.34 -7.90 0.63
C CYS A 55 -14.16 -7.76 -0.33
N ALA A 56 -13.18 -8.67 -0.24
CA ALA A 56 -12.07 -8.77 -1.18
C ALA A 56 -12.44 -9.76 -2.30
N THR A 57 -12.39 -9.31 -3.55
CA THR A 57 -12.69 -10.13 -4.73
C THR A 57 -11.39 -10.54 -5.44
N ASN A 58 -11.50 -11.10 -6.65
CA ASN A 58 -10.34 -11.31 -7.53
C ASN A 58 -9.85 -10.03 -8.20
N LEU A 59 -10.64 -8.95 -8.22
CA LEU A 59 -10.39 -7.74 -9.02
C LEU A 59 -10.16 -6.48 -8.17
N ARG A 60 -10.88 -6.34 -7.06
CA ARG A 60 -10.92 -5.13 -6.23
C ARG A 60 -11.33 -5.42 -4.79
N LEU A 61 -11.14 -4.43 -3.94
CA LEU A 61 -11.65 -4.43 -2.57
C LEU A 61 -12.92 -3.57 -2.51
N LEU A 62 -14.02 -4.16 -2.04
CA LEU A 62 -15.32 -3.50 -1.90
C LEU A 62 -15.65 -3.29 -0.42
N LEU A 63 -15.97 -2.06 -0.03
CA LEU A 63 -16.64 -1.75 1.24
C LEU A 63 -18.13 -1.49 0.95
N ILE A 64 -19.02 -2.17 1.67
CA ILE A 64 -20.47 -2.02 1.54
C ILE A 64 -21.03 -1.61 2.90
N ASP A 65 -21.58 -0.40 3.00
CA ASP A 65 -22.36 0.11 4.13
C ASP A 65 -23.81 0.29 3.67
N LYS A 66 -24.74 -0.44 4.30
CA LYS A 66 -26.17 -0.30 4.04
C LYS A 66 -26.87 0.22 5.28
N LYS A 67 -27.40 1.43 5.15
CA LYS A 67 -28.31 2.06 6.11
C LYS A 67 -29.74 1.96 5.59
N LEU A 68 -30.72 2.19 6.47
CA LEU A 68 -32.15 2.08 6.16
C LEU A 68 -32.61 2.93 4.96
N LEU A 69 -31.91 4.01 4.65
CA LEU A 69 -32.26 4.97 3.58
C LEU A 69 -31.14 5.19 2.55
N TYR A 70 -29.94 4.64 2.75
CA TYR A 70 -28.77 4.92 1.93
C TYR A 70 -27.88 3.68 1.81
N LEU A 71 -27.46 3.37 0.59
CA LEU A 71 -26.45 2.35 0.28
C LEU A 71 -25.18 3.06 -0.17
N ASN A 72 -24.09 2.87 0.56
CA ASN A 72 -22.78 3.41 0.25
C ASN A 72 -21.84 2.26 -0.14
N ILE A 73 -21.27 2.34 -1.34
CA ILE A 73 -20.39 1.33 -1.91
C ILE A 73 -19.08 2.02 -2.27
N GLU A 74 -17.98 1.55 -1.72
CA GLU A 74 -16.64 2.07 -1.99
C GLU A 74 -15.82 1.00 -2.71
N ASP A 75 -15.40 1.29 -3.93
CA ASP A 75 -14.53 0.46 -4.76
C ASP A 75 -13.08 0.95 -4.62
N ILE A 76 -12.19 0.04 -4.21
CA ILE A 76 -10.76 0.27 -4.14
C ILE A 76 -10.06 -0.80 -4.99
N SER A 77 -9.66 -0.43 -6.20
CA SER A 77 -8.78 -1.23 -7.07
C SER A 77 -7.44 -1.51 -6.37
N TYR A 78 -6.91 -2.74 -6.50
CA TYR A 78 -5.68 -3.16 -5.83
C TYR A 78 -4.43 -2.32 -6.18
N ASP A 79 -4.41 -1.72 -7.37
CA ASP A 79 -3.35 -0.82 -7.80
C ASP A 79 -3.33 0.51 -7.03
N MET A 80 -4.51 1.03 -6.66
CA MET A 80 -4.64 2.27 -5.90
C MET A 80 -4.23 2.13 -4.44
N ILE A 81 -4.04 0.90 -3.94
CA ILE A 81 -3.63 0.62 -2.57
C ILE A 81 -2.12 0.84 -2.44
N ALA A 82 -1.74 1.86 -1.66
CA ALA A 82 -0.37 2.18 -1.32
C ALA A 82 0.16 1.27 -0.21
N GLU A 83 -0.59 1.14 0.88
CA GLU A 83 -0.17 0.43 2.10
C GLU A 83 -1.37 -0.25 2.78
N VAL A 84 -1.09 -1.33 3.51
CA VAL A 84 -2.09 -2.10 4.27
C VAL A 84 -1.51 -2.44 5.64
N ASP A 85 -1.92 -1.69 6.68
CA ASP A 85 -1.54 -1.98 8.06
C ASP A 85 -2.55 -2.93 8.71
N TYR A 86 -2.05 -3.89 9.49
CA TYR A 86 -2.86 -4.73 10.35
C TYR A 86 -2.50 -4.53 11.82
N GLY A 87 -3.41 -3.91 12.57
CA GLY A 87 -3.29 -3.67 14.00
C GLY A 87 -4.06 -4.71 14.82
N HIS A 88 -3.35 -5.48 15.66
CA HIS A 88 -4.00 -6.29 16.69
C HIS A 88 -4.37 -5.43 17.90
N GLN A 89 -5.60 -5.50 18.36
CA GLN A 89 -6.06 -4.85 19.59
C GLN A 89 -6.48 -5.91 20.62
N PHE A 90 -6.59 -5.59 21.91
CA PHE A 90 -7.10 -6.55 22.90
C PHE A 90 -8.49 -7.07 22.49
N ILE A 91 -9.40 -6.16 22.11
CA ILE A 91 -10.73 -6.45 21.59
C ILE A 91 -10.74 -6.24 20.06
N GLY A 92 -10.97 -7.32 19.32
CA GLY A 92 -10.96 -7.30 17.85
C GLY A 92 -9.58 -7.03 17.22
N ALA A 93 -9.60 -6.66 15.95
CA ALA A 93 -8.45 -6.23 15.16
C ALA A 93 -8.90 -5.14 14.19
N THR A 94 -7.94 -4.34 13.73
CA THR A 94 -8.18 -3.18 12.86
C THR A 94 -7.26 -3.29 11.65
N ILE A 95 -7.80 -3.08 10.45
CA ILE A 95 -7.04 -2.93 9.22
C ILE A 95 -7.10 -1.46 8.80
N HIS A 96 -5.97 -0.94 8.34
CA HIS A 96 -5.85 0.37 7.72
C HIS A 96 -5.41 0.16 6.28
N ILE A 97 -6.14 0.71 5.32
CA ILE A 97 -5.82 0.63 3.91
C ILE A 97 -5.61 2.05 3.43
N CYS A 98 -4.36 2.41 3.16
CA CYS A 98 -4.00 3.70 2.59
C CYS A 98 -4.10 3.56 1.07
N SER A 99 -5.03 4.27 0.44
CA SER A 99 -5.12 4.36 -1.02
C SER A 99 -4.78 5.77 -1.50
N PHE A 100 -4.40 5.93 -2.76
CA PHE A 100 -4.09 7.27 -3.32
C PHE A 100 -5.27 8.26 -3.23
N SER A 101 -6.50 7.76 -3.17
CA SER A 101 -7.70 8.61 -3.05
C SER A 101 -8.11 8.88 -1.60
N LYS A 102 -7.95 7.89 -0.71
CA LYS A 102 -8.52 7.93 0.65
C LYS A 102 -7.96 6.84 1.57
N ASP A 103 -7.86 7.16 2.86
CA ASP A 103 -7.55 6.21 3.92
C ASP A 103 -8.81 5.53 4.47
N LEU A 104 -8.81 4.20 4.50
CA LEU A 104 -9.91 3.38 5.01
C LEU A 104 -9.49 2.67 6.31
N LYS A 105 -10.16 3.02 7.42
CA LYS A 105 -10.00 2.40 8.74
C LYS A 105 -11.19 1.47 9.02
N PHE A 106 -10.93 0.18 9.15
CA PHE A 106 -11.96 -0.84 9.38
C PHE A 106 -11.60 -1.75 10.57
N GLN A 107 -12.53 -1.94 11.50
CA GLN A 107 -12.35 -2.71 12.71
C GLN A 107 -13.35 -3.89 12.75
N SER A 108 -12.87 -5.09 13.04
CA SER A 108 -13.71 -6.29 13.18
C SER A 108 -13.37 -7.07 14.45
N LEU A 109 -14.37 -7.76 15.01
CA LEU A 109 -14.18 -8.71 16.10
C LEU A 109 -13.52 -10.02 15.61
N LYS A 110 -13.70 -10.39 14.33
CA LYS A 110 -13.22 -11.64 13.75
C LYS A 110 -11.72 -11.54 13.34
N LYS A 111 -10.83 -11.46 14.34
CA LYS A 111 -9.38 -11.20 14.15
C LYS A 111 -8.71 -12.09 13.09
N GLN A 112 -8.98 -13.40 13.10
CA GLN A 112 -8.40 -14.36 12.16
C GLN A 112 -8.83 -14.07 10.71
N GLN A 113 -10.12 -13.85 10.46
CA GLN A 113 -10.64 -13.55 9.12
C GLN A 113 -10.10 -12.21 8.61
N LEU A 114 -10.02 -11.19 9.49
CA LEU A 114 -9.43 -9.89 9.12
C LEU A 114 -7.95 -10.01 8.75
N ARG A 115 -7.17 -10.85 9.44
CA ARG A 115 -5.76 -11.11 9.10
C ARG A 115 -5.61 -11.82 7.75
N ILE A 116 -6.46 -12.81 7.45
CA ILE A 116 -6.45 -13.51 6.17
C ILE A 116 -6.80 -12.53 5.03
N LEU A 117 -7.81 -11.68 5.23
CA LEU A 117 -8.17 -10.63 4.28
C LEU A 117 -7.03 -9.61 4.08
N ALA A 118 -6.40 -9.13 5.16
CA ALA A 118 -5.28 -8.19 5.09
C ALA A 118 -4.11 -8.75 4.27
N ASN A 119 -3.70 -9.98 4.57
CA ASN A 119 -2.64 -10.68 3.81
C ASN A 119 -3.01 -10.83 2.33
N PHE A 120 -4.26 -11.19 2.03
CA PHE A 120 -4.74 -11.34 0.65
C PHE A 120 -4.72 -10.02 -0.13
N VAL A 121 -5.20 -8.93 0.47
CA VAL A 121 -5.18 -7.58 -0.15
C VAL A 121 -3.75 -7.12 -0.37
N GLN A 122 -2.84 -7.33 0.59
CA GLN A 122 -1.42 -7.00 0.47
C GLN A 122 -0.73 -7.80 -0.66
N GLN A 123 -1.02 -9.10 -0.78
CA GLN A 123 -0.51 -9.90 -1.89
C GLN A 123 -1.02 -9.39 -3.25
N LYS A 124 -2.30 -8.98 -3.32
CA LYS A 124 -2.92 -8.48 -4.55
C LYS A 124 -2.43 -7.10 -4.97
N SER A 125 -2.15 -6.19 -4.04
CA SER A 125 -1.58 -4.87 -4.38
C SER A 125 -0.14 -4.98 -4.89
N VAL A 126 0.66 -5.91 -4.33
CA VAL A 126 2.00 -6.22 -4.85
C VAL A 126 1.93 -6.84 -6.25
N GLU A 127 1.02 -7.78 -6.49
CA GLU A 127 0.80 -8.39 -7.82
C GLU A 127 0.40 -7.35 -8.88
N ALA A 128 -0.49 -6.41 -8.54
CA ALA A 128 -0.92 -5.33 -9.44
C ALA A 128 0.26 -4.45 -9.89
N ARG A 129 1.10 -4.02 -8.94
CA ARG A 129 2.28 -3.17 -9.18
C ARG A 129 3.34 -3.83 -10.06
N GLN A 130 3.54 -5.14 -9.91
CA GLN A 130 4.49 -5.90 -10.74
C GLN A 130 4.09 -5.94 -12.22
N ARG A 131 2.79 -6.07 -12.52
CA ARG A 131 2.27 -6.07 -13.89
C ARG A 131 2.59 -4.75 -14.61
N GLN A 132 2.25 -3.62 -13.99
CA GLN A 132 2.55 -2.28 -14.54
C GLN A 132 4.04 -2.06 -14.80
N THR A 133 4.89 -2.52 -13.87
CA THR A 133 6.35 -2.37 -14.01
C THR A 133 6.87 -3.18 -15.20
N SER A 134 6.30 -4.37 -15.45
CA SER A 134 6.67 -5.23 -16.58
C SER A 134 6.25 -4.62 -17.92
N ASP A 135 4.99 -4.17 -18.03
CA ASP A 135 4.44 -3.63 -19.28
C ASP A 135 5.21 -2.40 -19.77
N ASN A 136 5.58 -1.49 -18.85
CA ASN A 136 6.31 -0.26 -19.20
C ASN A 136 7.71 -0.55 -19.79
N THR A 137 8.38 -1.65 -19.37
CA THR A 137 9.70 -2.01 -19.92
C THR A 137 9.65 -2.47 -21.37
N ASN A 138 8.52 -3.03 -21.83
CA ASN A 138 8.35 -3.48 -23.20
C ASN A 138 8.07 -2.31 -24.16
N THR A 139 7.27 -1.32 -23.74
CA THR A 139 6.98 -0.11 -24.54
C THR A 139 8.23 0.74 -24.78
N VAL A 140 9.11 0.84 -23.80
CA VAL A 140 10.42 1.52 -23.99
C VAL A 140 11.26 0.76 -25.04
N ARG A 141 11.29 -0.57 -25.01
CA ARG A 141 12.03 -1.39 -25.99
C ARG A 141 11.49 -1.26 -27.41
N SER A 142 10.16 -1.23 -27.62
CA SER A 142 9.59 -1.01 -28.95
C SER A 142 9.91 0.38 -29.50
N ASN A 143 9.88 1.40 -28.65
CA ASN A 143 10.14 2.78 -29.07
C ASN A 143 11.61 3.00 -29.46
N PHE A 144 12.56 2.31 -28.81
CA PHE A 144 13.98 2.31 -29.23
C PHE A 144 14.27 1.41 -30.44
N ALA A 145 13.38 0.49 -30.81
CA ALA A 145 13.52 -0.37 -31.99
C ALA A 145 12.98 0.28 -33.28
N GLY A 146 11.96 1.12 -33.17
CA GLY A 146 11.30 1.76 -34.32
C GLY A 146 12.04 2.94 -34.98
N GLN A 147 13.21 3.34 -34.47
CA GLN A 147 13.91 4.56 -34.89
C GLN A 147 15.26 4.27 -35.57
N ARG A 148 15.23 3.45 -36.63
CA ARG A 148 16.40 3.18 -37.51
C ARG A 148 16.19 3.53 -38.99
N ASP A 149 14.96 3.73 -39.45
CA ASP A 149 14.63 3.95 -40.86
C ASP A 149 14.15 5.39 -41.16
N LEU A 150 14.97 6.39 -40.82
CA LEU A 150 14.93 7.70 -41.46
C LEU A 150 16.36 8.17 -41.73
N GLY A 151 16.69 8.29 -43.01
CA GLY A 151 18.07 8.54 -43.47
C GLY A 151 18.59 9.91 -43.05
N PHE A 152 19.41 9.93 -42.00
CA PHE A 152 20.36 11.03 -41.77
C PHE A 152 21.72 10.66 -42.36
N THR A 153 22.18 11.48 -43.31
CA THR A 153 23.47 11.33 -43.98
C THR A 153 24.64 11.32 -43.00
N ALA A 154 25.62 10.45 -43.25
CA ALA A 154 26.73 10.09 -42.34
C ALA A 154 27.81 11.19 -42.13
N ILE A 155 27.43 12.46 -42.02
CA ILE A 155 28.36 13.60 -41.87
C ILE A 155 28.39 14.15 -40.43
N GLN A 156 27.53 13.66 -39.52
CA GLN A 156 27.47 14.13 -38.13
C GLN A 156 27.72 13.05 -37.07
N SER A 157 28.65 12.14 -37.34
CA SER A 157 29.33 11.38 -36.30
C SER A 157 30.27 12.29 -35.50
N PHE A 158 29.71 13.12 -34.62
CA PHE A 158 30.50 13.85 -33.63
C PHE A 158 31.20 12.86 -32.71
N LYS A 159 32.53 12.83 -32.83
CA LYS A 159 33.51 12.22 -31.90
C LYS A 159 32.95 11.85 -30.52
N LEU A 160 32.62 10.57 -30.35
CA LEU A 160 32.64 9.93 -29.04
C LEU A 160 34.10 9.69 -28.64
N ASN A 161 34.77 10.76 -28.20
CA ASN A 161 36.05 10.63 -27.52
C ASN A 161 35.81 10.06 -26.10
N ASP A 162 36.44 8.93 -25.83
CA ASP A 162 36.82 8.39 -24.51
C ASP A 162 35.82 8.49 -23.34
N LEU A 163 34.96 7.47 -23.26
CA LEU A 163 34.13 7.19 -22.07
C LEU A 163 34.94 6.70 -20.84
N SER A 164 36.27 6.59 -20.93
CA SER A 164 37.16 6.20 -19.83
C SER A 164 37.40 7.30 -18.77
N ASP A 165 37.11 8.56 -19.07
CA ASP A 165 37.44 9.68 -18.17
C ASP A 165 36.26 10.19 -17.31
N ILE A 166 35.03 9.71 -17.57
CA ILE A 166 33.86 10.08 -16.76
C ILE A 166 33.96 9.53 -15.33
N SER A 167 34.52 8.32 -15.16
CA SER A 167 34.73 7.72 -13.84
C SER A 167 35.73 8.50 -12.98
N LYS A 168 36.79 9.04 -13.60
CA LYS A 168 37.80 9.88 -12.93
C LYS A 168 37.21 11.24 -12.52
N ASN A 169 36.41 11.86 -13.39
CA ASN A 169 35.79 13.15 -13.12
C ASN A 169 34.70 13.09 -12.01
N TRP A 170 34.00 11.96 -11.86
CA TRP A 170 33.11 11.76 -10.71
C TRP A 170 33.90 11.69 -9.38
N SER A 171 35.07 11.04 -9.38
CA SER A 171 35.94 10.95 -8.20
C SER A 171 36.53 12.30 -7.77
N LEU A 172 36.86 13.18 -8.72
CA LEU A 172 37.46 14.50 -8.43
C LEU A 172 36.47 15.53 -7.89
N LYS A 173 35.17 15.39 -8.17
CA LYS A 173 34.16 16.34 -7.68
C LYS A 173 33.86 16.21 -6.18
N ASN A 174 34.02 15.01 -5.62
CA ASN A 174 33.83 14.76 -4.18
C ASN A 174 35.07 15.10 -3.33
N SER A 175 36.27 15.21 -3.90
CA SER A 175 37.47 15.61 -3.14
C SER A 175 37.61 17.13 -2.96
N LEU A 176 37.00 17.94 -3.84
CA LEU A 176 37.12 19.40 -3.80
C LEU A 176 36.15 20.12 -2.85
N GLN A 177 35.10 19.45 -2.35
CA GLN A 177 34.27 20.00 -1.25
C GLN A 177 34.86 19.77 0.15
N ASN A 178 35.91 18.94 0.28
CA ASN A 178 36.47 18.54 1.58
C ASN A 178 37.69 19.37 2.04
N ASN A 179 38.09 20.40 1.28
CA ASN A 179 39.34 21.13 1.50
C ASN A 179 39.18 22.66 1.64
N ASN A 180 38.06 23.15 2.19
CA ASN A 180 38.00 24.55 2.62
C ASN A 180 37.07 24.81 3.81
N LYS A 181 37.60 24.57 5.02
CA LYS A 181 37.36 25.31 6.29
C LYS A 181 38.12 24.63 7.44
N ASN A 182 39.42 24.92 7.54
CA ASN A 182 40.21 24.57 8.73
C ASN A 182 41.28 25.63 9.05
N SER A 183 40.80 26.85 9.26
CA SER A 183 41.33 27.92 10.11
C SER A 183 40.29 29.05 10.03
N LEU A 184 39.85 29.72 11.09
CA LEU A 184 40.54 30.08 12.33
C LEU A 184 39.61 29.91 13.56
N PHE A 185 40.17 29.33 14.63
CA PHE A 185 39.87 29.51 16.06
C PHE A 185 38.44 29.69 16.64
N SER A 186 38.22 28.89 17.70
CA SER A 186 37.55 29.24 18.96
C SER A 186 36.04 28.95 19.15
N ASN A 187 35.78 27.98 20.03
CA ASN A 187 34.75 27.97 21.08
C ASN A 187 33.32 28.43 20.73
N ASN A 188 32.49 27.50 20.24
CA ASN A 188 31.12 27.19 20.73
C ASN A 188 30.29 26.50 19.64
N ALA A 189 29.91 25.23 19.83
CA ALA A 189 28.65 24.62 19.36
C ALA A 189 28.60 23.12 19.71
N THR A 190 27.61 22.76 20.50
CA THR A 190 27.32 21.41 21.00
C THR A 190 27.17 20.32 19.94
N LEU A 191 27.88 19.21 20.13
CA LEU A 191 27.61 17.93 19.46
C LEU A 191 26.18 17.46 19.77
N ILE A 192 25.32 17.37 18.75
CA ILE A 192 23.98 16.77 18.89
C ILE A 192 24.14 15.25 18.98
N SER A 193 24.35 14.75 20.20
CA SER A 193 24.36 13.31 20.48
C SER A 193 22.95 12.73 20.32
N ARG A 194 22.82 11.65 19.55
CA ARG A 194 21.56 10.88 19.45
C ARG A 194 21.26 10.22 20.80
N ARG A 195 20.44 10.87 21.63
CA ARG A 195 20.04 10.34 22.93
C ARG A 195 19.13 9.13 22.75
N ARG A 196 19.66 7.92 22.94
CA ARG A 196 18.84 6.73 23.22
C ARG A 196 18.04 7.02 24.48
N ILE A 197 16.72 7.02 24.38
CA ILE A 197 15.83 6.99 25.55
C ILE A 197 15.68 5.51 25.93
N GLY A 198 16.41 5.11 26.97
CA GLY A 198 16.32 3.81 27.61
C GLY A 198 15.59 3.89 28.95
N ARG A 199 15.02 2.75 29.35
CA ARG A 199 14.27 2.42 30.58
C ARG A 199 14.39 3.36 31.78
N TYR A 200 13.23 3.63 32.39
CA TYR A 200 13.10 4.25 33.71
C TYR A 200 13.36 3.23 34.83
N ASP A 201 14.53 3.38 35.46
CA ASP A 201 14.98 2.72 36.70
C ASP A 201 16.03 3.66 37.36
N GLY A 202 16.01 4.10 38.63
CA GLY A 202 14.98 4.13 39.68
C GLY A 202 15.55 4.59 41.05
N LEU A 203 14.77 5.34 41.87
CA LEU A 203 15.01 5.67 43.31
C LEU A 203 16.20 6.61 43.66
N PRO A 204 16.33 7.16 44.91
CA PRO A 204 15.39 7.21 46.05
C PRO A 204 15.10 8.62 46.67
N LEU A 205 13.97 8.67 47.39
CA LEU A 205 13.64 9.40 48.64
C LEU A 205 14.51 10.57 49.16
N THR A 206 13.84 11.67 49.57
CA THR A 206 14.05 12.29 50.90
C THR A 206 12.73 12.80 51.49
N LEU A 207 12.59 12.67 52.81
CA LEU A 207 11.45 13.12 53.62
C LEU A 207 11.72 14.51 54.22
N LYS A 208 10.66 15.32 54.36
CA LYS A 208 10.44 16.38 55.37
C LYS A 208 8.92 16.56 55.48
N SER A 209 8.29 16.07 56.56
CA SER A 209 8.14 16.72 57.88
C SER A 209 7.06 17.81 57.82
#